data_AF-A0A060YD06-F1
#
_entry.id   AF-A0A060YD06-F1
#
_cell.length_a   1.000
_cell.length_b   1.000
_cell.length_c   1.000
_cell.angle_alpha   90.00
_cell.angle_beta   90.00
_cell.angle_gamma   90.00
#
_symmetry.space_group_name_H-M   'P 1'
#
loop_
_entity.id
_entity.type
_entity.pdbx_description
1 polymer ?
#
loop_
_entity_poly.entity_id
_entity_poly.type
_entity_poly.pdbx_seq_one_letter_code
_entity_poly.pdbx_strand_id
1 'polypeptide(L)'
;MFCADQNFDITQVVRFFSSKHGELAIYYEQEEGEKSSSRGIVGVCSETHWITRFLEKSQEGVTALRLASVVFYCLYKATLPYLSDFIILQPQAQTGPSAGSGSVRTVKTAMFGFSFQFSDFWK
;
A
#
# COMPACT_ATOMS: atom_id res chain seq x y z
N MET A 1 -5.94 -15.80 14.60
CA MET A 1 -6.78 -14.60 14.81
C MET A 1 -7.30 -14.17 13.44
N PHE A 2 -8.39 -14.80 12.99
CA PHE A 2 -9.11 -14.35 11.79
C PHE A 2 -9.90 -13.13 12.23
N CYS A 3 -9.60 -11.98 11.62
CA CYS A 3 -10.34 -10.73 11.84
C CYS A 3 -11.81 -11.03 11.52
N ALA A 4 -12.66 -11.10 12.54
CA ALA A 4 -14.09 -11.40 12.42
C ALA A 4 -14.89 -10.13 12.06
N ASP A 5 -14.34 -9.28 11.21
CA ASP A 5 -15.10 -8.23 10.55
C ASP A 5 -15.84 -8.87 9.37
N GLN A 6 -17.15 -9.05 9.52
CA GLN A 6 -18.05 -9.63 8.51
C GLN A 6 -18.09 -8.86 7.18
N ASN A 7 -17.45 -7.69 7.16
CA ASN A 7 -17.49 -6.71 6.11
C ASN A 7 -16.37 -6.86 5.08
N PHE A 8 -15.24 -7.48 5.43
CA PHE A 8 -14.10 -7.66 4.51
C PHE A 8 -14.14 -9.03 3.83
N ASP A 9 -14.58 -9.09 2.57
CA ASP A 9 -14.61 -10.33 1.79
C ASP A 9 -13.25 -10.63 1.12
N ILE A 10 -12.39 -11.37 1.84
CA ILE A 10 -11.11 -11.86 1.32
C ILE A 10 -11.27 -12.68 0.03
N THR A 11 -12.42 -13.33 -0.18
CA THR A 11 -12.67 -14.13 -1.38
C THR A 11 -12.71 -13.26 -2.62
N GLN A 12 -13.36 -12.09 -2.53
CA GLN A 12 -13.38 -11.11 -3.62
C GLN A 12 -11.99 -10.58 -3.93
N VAL A 13 -11.20 -10.29 -2.89
CA VAL A 13 -9.80 -9.83 -3.05
C VAL A 13 -8.97 -10.88 -3.80
N VAL A 14 -9.07 -12.15 -3.41
CA VAL A 14 -8.34 -13.26 -4.06
C VAL A 14 -8.80 -13.47 -5.51
N ARG A 15 -10.12 -13.39 -5.77
CA ARG A 15 -10.66 -13.50 -7.14
C ARG A 15 -10.16 -12.36 -8.02
N PHE A 16 -10.17 -11.13 -7.50
CA PHE A 16 -9.66 -9.96 -8.22
C PHE A 16 -8.17 -10.10 -8.51
N PHE A 17 -7.36 -10.43 -7.50
CA PHE A 17 -5.92 -10.67 -7.65
C PHE A 17 -5.65 -11.74 -8.73
N SER A 18 -6.41 -12.82 -8.72
CA SER A 18 -6.28 -13.89 -9.72
C SER A 18 -6.69 -13.46 -11.15
N SER A 19 -7.49 -12.40 -11.29
CA SER A 19 -7.95 -11.88 -12.59
C SER A 19 -7.01 -10.86 -13.22
N LYS A 20 -6.00 -10.37 -12.48
CA LYS A 20 -5.06 -9.34 -12.93
C LYS A 20 -3.65 -9.89 -13.03
N HIS A 21 -2.85 -9.34 -13.93
CA HIS A 21 -1.42 -9.66 -14.04
C HIS A 21 -0.59 -8.65 -13.25
N GLY A 22 -0.48 -8.84 -11.93
CA GLY A 22 0.47 -8.15 -11.06
C GLY A 22 0.04 -8.12 -9.59
N GLU A 23 0.83 -7.45 -8.76
CA GLU A 23 0.63 -7.46 -7.30
C GLU A 23 -0.56 -6.61 -6.88
N LEU A 24 -1.13 -6.86 -5.72
CA LEU A 24 -2.26 -6.08 -5.21
C LEU A 24 -1.90 -5.42 -3.89
N ALA A 25 -2.21 -4.13 -3.78
CA ALA A 25 -2.29 -3.43 -2.50
C ALA A 25 -3.62 -2.69 -2.41
N ILE A 26 -4.23 -2.72 -1.22
CA ILE A 26 -5.47 -1.99 -0.95
C ILE A 26 -5.12 -0.61 -0.39
N TYR A 27 -5.81 0.42 -0.86
CA TYR A 27 -5.67 1.77 -0.36
C TYR A 27 -7.03 2.44 -0.14
N TYR A 28 -7.03 3.48 0.67
CA TYR A 28 -8.18 4.37 0.89
C TYR A 28 -7.73 5.82 0.78
N GLU A 29 -8.67 6.74 0.56
CA GLU A 29 -8.38 8.17 0.63
C GLU A 29 -8.52 8.65 2.08
N GLN A 30 -7.46 9.26 2.61
CA GLN A 30 -7.44 9.80 3.97
C GLN A 30 -8.43 10.95 4.13
N GLU A 31 -9.23 10.90 5.20
CA GLU A 31 -10.16 11.94 5.61
C GLU A 31 -9.44 13.21 6.07
N GLU A 32 -10.14 14.34 6.06
CA GLU A 32 -9.60 15.61 6.53
C GLU A 32 -9.20 15.51 8.02
N GLY A 33 -7.94 15.86 8.33
CA GLY A 33 -7.37 15.73 9.67
C GLY A 33 -6.53 14.46 9.90
N GLU A 34 -6.62 13.45 9.04
CA GLU A 34 -5.70 12.31 9.09
C GLU A 34 -4.29 12.72 8.65
N LYS A 35 -3.28 12.28 9.43
CA LYS A 35 -1.87 12.60 9.19
C LYS A 35 -1.20 11.58 8.27
N SER A 36 -0.55 12.05 7.23
CA SER A 36 0.23 11.21 6.30
C SER A 36 1.46 10.53 6.94
N SER A 37 1.91 11.01 8.11
CA SER A 37 3.01 10.43 8.86
C SER A 37 2.66 9.12 9.60
N SER A 38 1.37 8.76 9.64
CA SER A 38 0.89 7.56 10.32
C SER A 38 0.78 6.32 9.42
N ARG A 39 0.77 6.52 8.09
CA ARG A 39 0.52 5.49 7.08
C ARG A 39 1.52 5.57 5.92
N GLY A 40 1.60 4.51 5.12
CA GLY A 40 2.24 4.56 3.82
C GLY A 40 1.33 5.25 2.81
N ILE A 41 1.84 6.26 2.09
CA ILE A 41 1.08 7.00 1.07
C ILE A 41 1.44 6.47 -0.31
N VAL A 42 0.43 6.16 -1.12
CA VAL A 42 0.59 5.66 -2.49
C VAL A 42 0.25 6.72 -3.53
N GLY A 43 1.02 6.74 -4.60
CA GLY A 43 0.66 7.45 -5.83
C GLY A 43 0.12 6.45 -6.83
N VAL A 44 -1.07 6.70 -7.37
CA VAL A 44 -1.77 5.79 -8.29
C VAL A 44 -2.00 6.49 -9.62
N CYS A 45 -1.71 5.81 -10.72
CA CYS A 45 -2.05 6.29 -12.05
C CYS A 45 -3.56 6.20 -12.26
N SER A 46 -4.21 7.31 -12.64
CA SER A 46 -5.67 7.38 -12.81
C SER A 46 -6.20 6.50 -13.94
N GLU A 47 -5.37 6.17 -14.93
CA GLU A 47 -5.79 5.40 -16.11
C GLU A 47 -5.64 3.88 -15.87
N THR A 48 -4.49 3.46 -15.33
CA THR A 48 -4.16 2.03 -15.19
C THR A 48 -4.42 1.49 -13.79
N HIS A 49 -4.67 2.38 -12.81
CA HIS A 49 -4.73 2.06 -11.39
C HIS A 49 -3.45 1.41 -10.84
N TRP A 50 -2.32 1.62 -11.50
CA TRP A 50 -1.03 1.15 -11.00
C TRP A 50 -0.48 2.10 -9.94
N ILE A 51 0.00 1.52 -8.85
CA ILE A 51 0.82 2.22 -7.87
C ILE A 51 2.16 2.52 -8.53
N THR A 52 2.47 3.80 -8.61
CA THR A 52 3.69 4.35 -9.22
C THR A 52 4.70 4.81 -8.17
N ARG A 53 4.23 4.98 -6.93
CA ARG A 53 5.03 5.51 -5.82
C ARG A 53 4.48 5.01 -4.49
N PHE A 54 5.38 4.75 -3.55
CA PHE A 54 5.05 4.44 -2.17
C PHE A 54 5.94 5.28 -1.24
N LEU A 55 5.33 5.99 -0.30
CA LEU A 55 5.99 6.85 0.69
C LEU A 55 5.68 6.34 2.09
N GLU A 56 6.64 5.66 2.72
CA GLU A 56 6.47 5.17 4.08
C GLU A 56 6.48 6.35 5.08
N LYS A 57 5.35 6.56 5.77
CA LYS A 57 5.19 7.54 6.87
C LYS A 57 5.75 8.92 6.51
N SER A 58 5.29 9.44 5.39
CA SER A 58 5.73 10.74 4.88
C SER A 58 5.49 11.86 5.89
N GLN A 59 6.46 12.77 6.04
CA GLN A 59 6.23 14.01 6.78
C GLN A 59 5.14 14.85 6.11
N GLU A 60 4.44 15.65 6.92
CA GLU A 60 3.44 16.58 6.43
C GLU A 60 4.08 17.61 5.47
N GLY A 61 3.38 17.97 4.40
CA GLY A 61 3.87 18.91 3.39
C GLY A 61 4.78 18.32 2.30
N VAL A 62 5.25 17.08 2.44
CA VAL A 62 6.10 16.41 1.42
C VAL A 62 5.30 15.95 0.20
N THR A 63 4.01 15.65 0.37
CA THR A 63 3.12 15.22 -0.70
C THR A 63 1.71 15.75 -0.47
N ALA A 64 1.00 16.04 -1.55
CA ALA A 64 -0.42 16.34 -1.53
C ALA A 64 -1.29 15.08 -1.71
N LEU A 65 -0.67 13.93 -2.00
CA LEU A 65 -1.39 12.65 -2.14
C LEU A 65 -1.98 12.21 -0.80
N ARG A 66 -3.24 11.80 -0.84
CA ARG A 66 -3.99 11.32 0.34
C ARG A 66 -4.34 9.84 0.28
N LEU A 67 -3.88 9.10 -0.73
CA LEU A 67 -4.16 7.67 -0.80
C LEU A 67 -3.25 6.93 0.17
N ALA A 68 -3.81 6.38 1.24
CA ALA A 68 -3.09 5.62 2.25
C ALA A 68 -3.26 4.11 2.01
N SER A 69 -2.14 3.38 2.04
CA SER A 69 -2.14 1.91 1.96
C SER A 69 -2.57 1.31 3.30
N VAL A 70 -3.37 0.24 3.23
CA VAL A 70 -3.71 -0.58 4.41
C VAL A 70 -2.79 -1.79 4.54
N VAL A 71 -2.96 -2.59 5.59
CA VAL A 71 -2.11 -3.76 5.91
C VAL A 71 -2.42 -5.01 5.06
N PHE A 72 -3.01 -4.85 3.88
CA PHE A 72 -3.40 -5.97 3.00
C PHE A 72 -2.71 -5.88 1.65
N TYR A 73 -1.98 -6.95 1.32
CA TYR A 73 -1.23 -7.12 0.08
C TYR A 73 -1.42 -8.55 -0.46
N CYS A 74 -1.51 -8.70 -1.78
CA CYS A 74 -1.36 -9.99 -2.43
C CYS A 74 -0.10 -9.95 -3.28
N LEU A 75 0.81 -10.89 -3.01
CA LEU A 75 2.10 -11.00 -3.68
C LEU A 75 2.22 -12.35 -4.38
N TYR A 76 2.66 -12.35 -5.63
CA TYR A 76 3.06 -13.58 -6.31
C TYR A 76 4.34 -14.13 -5.72
N LYS A 77 4.46 -15.46 -5.74
CA LYS A 77 5.66 -16.17 -5.29
C LYS A 77 6.95 -15.65 -5.94
N ALA A 78 6.87 -15.28 -7.22
CA ALA A 78 8.00 -14.76 -7.99
C ALA A 78 8.53 -13.41 -7.46
N THR A 79 7.73 -12.68 -6.70
CA THR A 79 8.08 -11.36 -6.16
C THR A 79 8.71 -11.42 -4.78
N LEU A 80 8.52 -12.52 -4.04
CA LEU A 80 9.05 -12.69 -2.70
C LEU A 80 10.59 -12.55 -2.59
N PRO A 81 11.42 -13.01 -3.56
CA PRO A 81 12.86 -12.82 -3.50
C PRO A 81 13.30 -11.34 -3.40
N TYR A 82 12.55 -10.41 -4.02
CA TYR A 82 12.88 -8.98 -3.97
C TYR A 82 12.73 -8.38 -2.56
N LEU A 83 11.95 -9.02 -1.66
CA LEU A 83 11.87 -8.59 -0.27
C LEU A 83 13.22 -8.78 0.43
N SER A 84 13.90 -9.90 0.17
CA SER A 84 15.23 -10.16 0.70
C SER A 84 16.25 -9.14 0.17
N ASP A 85 16.22 -8.88 -1.14
CA ASP A 85 17.07 -7.85 -1.76
C ASP A 85 16.82 -6.48 -1.14
N PHE A 86 15.55 -6.11 -0.94
CA PHE A 86 15.18 -4.85 -0.31
C PHE A 86 15.75 -4.72 1.10
N ILE A 87 15.62 -5.76 1.93
CA ILE A 87 16.12 -5.78 3.32
C ILE A 87 17.64 -5.61 3.37
N ILE A 88 18.36 -6.21 2.41
CA ILE A 88 19.82 -6.08 2.29
C ILE A 88 20.21 -4.67 1.85
N LEU A 89 19.52 -4.14 0.83
CA LEU A 89 19.79 -2.81 0.29
C LEU A 89 19.35 -1.69 1.22
N GLN A 90 18.43 -1.96 2.14
CA GLN A 90 17.87 -0.99 3.09
C GLN A 90 17.98 -1.50 4.53
N PRO A 91 19.19 -1.56 5.11
CA PRO A 91 19.37 -2.01 6.50
C PRO A 91 18.56 -1.18 7.51
N GLN A 92 18.33 0.09 7.19
CA GLN A 92 17.54 1.03 7.99
C GLN A 92 16.05 0.63 8.11
N ALA A 93 15.55 -0.22 7.20
CA ALA A 93 14.18 -0.71 7.23
C ALA A 93 13.99 -1.87 8.23
N GLN A 94 15.08 -2.44 8.75
CA GLN A 94 15.03 -3.51 9.76
C GLN A 94 14.82 -2.96 11.18
N THR A 95 15.07 -1.66 11.40
CA THR A 95 14.91 -1.01 12.70
C THR A 95 13.59 -0.25 12.76
N GLY A 96 12.81 -0.48 13.82
CA GLY A 96 11.61 0.32 14.13
C GLY A 96 11.91 1.82 14.29
N PRO A 97 10.86 2.62 14.49
CA PRO A 97 10.64 3.89 13.79
C PRO A 97 11.87 4.80 13.78
N SER A 98 12.58 4.84 12.65
CA SER A 98 13.57 5.86 12.37
C SER A 98 12.84 7.13 11.92
N ALA A 99 12.84 8.13 12.83
CA ALA A 99 12.48 9.49 12.49
C ALA A 99 13.47 10.03 11.44
N GLY A 100 12.97 10.42 10.28
CA GLY A 100 13.68 11.33 9.38
C GLY A 100 14.39 10.68 8.19
N SER A 101 13.73 10.71 7.04
CA SER A 101 14.17 11.42 5.85
C SER A 101 13.27 10.95 4.71
N GLY A 102 12.45 11.86 4.17
CA GLY A 102 11.51 11.58 3.09
C GLY A 102 12.23 11.15 1.82
N SER A 103 12.57 9.87 1.72
CA SER A 103 13.09 9.28 0.51
C SER A 103 11.88 8.90 -0.36
N VAL A 104 11.56 9.78 -1.32
CA VAL A 104 10.59 9.48 -2.37
C VAL A 104 11.12 8.30 -3.18
N ARG A 105 10.51 7.12 -3.04
CA ARG A 105 10.97 5.91 -3.71
C ARG A 105 9.93 5.40 -4.71
N THR A 106 10.38 5.30 -5.95
CA THR A 106 9.67 4.61 -7.02
C THR A 106 9.91 3.12 -6.85
N VAL A 107 8.96 2.41 -6.24
CA VAL A 107 8.96 0.94 -6.23
C VAL A 107 8.63 0.49 -7.65
N LYS A 108 9.59 -0.10 -8.36
CA LYS A 108 9.40 -0.65 -9.72
C LYS A 108 8.72 -2.02 -9.71
N THR A 109 7.76 -2.23 -8.81
CA THR A 109 6.86 -3.38 -8.84
C THR A 109 5.50 -2.84 -9.21
N ALA A 110 4.94 -3.32 -10.33
CA ALA A 110 3.58 -2.99 -10.72
C ALA A 110 2.64 -3.57 -9.65
N MET A 111 2.33 -2.75 -8.64
CA MET A 111 1.27 -3.05 -7.69
C MET A 111 0.01 -2.39 -8.23
N PHE A 112 -0.97 -3.19 -8.58
CA PHE A 112 -2.32 -2.74 -8.82
C PHE A 112 -2.86 -2.23 -7.50
N GLY A 113 -3.32 -0.99 -7.51
CA GLY A 113 -4.05 -0.42 -6.41
C GLY A 113 -5.54 -0.44 -6.76
N PHE A 114 -6.38 -0.88 -5.83
CA PHE A 114 -7.82 -0.69 -5.95
C PHE A 114 -8.27 0.31 -4.88
N SER A 115 -9.09 1.29 -5.29
CA SER A 115 -9.72 2.23 -4.38
C SER A 115 -10.98 1.58 -3.85
N PHE A 116 -11.05 1.35 -2.55
CA PHE A 116 -12.32 1.12 -1.87
C PHE A 116 -12.65 2.39 -1.09
N GLN A 117 -13.89 2.90 -1.20
CA GLN A 117 -14.33 3.79 -0.13
C GLN A 117 -14.47 2.91 1.11
N PHE A 118 -13.95 3.37 2.24
CA PHE A 118 -14.04 2.63 3.50
C PHE A 118 -15.51 2.26 3.80
N SER A 119 -16.46 3.10 3.40
CA SER A 119 -17.91 2.87 3.45
C SER A 119 -18.44 1.71 2.60
N ASP A 120 -17.75 1.30 1.53
CA ASP A 120 -18.20 0.21 0.64
C ASP A 120 -18.03 -1.17 1.29
N PHE A 121 -17.18 -1.26 2.32
CA PHE A 121 -17.06 -2.45 3.14
C PHE A 121 -18.10 -2.48 4.28
N TRP A 122 -18.66 -1.35 4.74
CA TRP A 122 -19.61 -1.29 5.86
C TRP A 122 -21.10 -1.37 5.44
N LYS A 123 -21.46 -2.31 4.56
CA LYS A 123 -22.88 -2.57 4.19
C LYS A 123 -23.30 -4.00 4.49
#